data_AF-A0A498I266-F1
#
_entry.id   AF-A0A498I266-F1
#
_cell.length_a   1.000
_cell.length_b   1.000
_cell.length_c   1.000
_cell.angle_alpha   90.00
_cell.angle_beta   90.00
_cell.angle_gamma   90.00
#
_symmetry.space_group_name_H-M   'P 1'
#
loop_
_entity.id
_entity.type
_entity.pdbx_description
1 polymer ?
#
loop_
_entity_poly.entity_id
_entity_poly.type
_entity_poly.pdbx_seq_one_letter_code
_entity_poly.pdbx_strand_id
1 'polypeptide(L)'
;MSIDQNLAGNIYTKQLPIFVVEIQFFVHSGEGTCCNSAKGKETIHKLVRTRERERQRYREHYDCEAAAGAGPITPVTIPETSPYPRVFEMGKENQASAMEIDDPKNNSSDQISPKFSINVLQLLKSAQMQHGLRHGDYTRYRRYCTARLRRLYKSLKFTHGRGKYNRRAITESTVTEVRYLHMVLYTAERAWSHAMEKRQVLDGPNARQRIYLIGRLRKAVKWATLFAQLCAVKGDSRTSLEAEAYASFMKGSLLFEQDQNWDTALMNFKSARAVYEELAKYGDLENQVLCRERVEELEPSIRYCLHKVGESNLQASELLQIGEMEGPALDLFKAKLEAVMAEARSQQAASMTEFHWLGHRFPISNPKTRVSILKGQ
;
A
#
# COMPACT_ATOMS: atom_id res chain seq x y z
N MET A 1 43.88 -20.92 44.21
CA MET A 1 42.75 -20.02 44.54
C MET A 1 42.69 -18.99 43.44
N SER A 2 42.14 -19.33 42.28
CA SER A 2 40.72 -19.47 41.92
C SER A 2 40.43 -18.35 40.94
N ILE A 3 40.36 -18.77 39.69
CA ILE A 3 39.95 -18.03 38.51
C ILE A 3 38.44 -17.83 38.66
N ASP A 4 37.97 -16.58 38.66
CA ASP A 4 36.54 -16.30 38.51
C ASP A 4 36.28 -15.63 37.17
N GLN A 5 35.60 -16.42 36.35
CA GLN A 5 34.87 -16.05 35.15
C GLN A 5 33.78 -15.03 35.53
N ASN A 6 33.55 -14.02 34.67
CA ASN A 6 32.22 -13.54 34.26
C ASN A 6 32.35 -12.20 33.51
N LEU A 7 32.68 -12.30 32.23
CA LEU A 7 32.45 -11.25 31.23
C LEU A 7 31.25 -11.69 30.38
N ALA A 8 30.03 -11.45 30.87
CA ALA A 8 28.82 -11.50 30.05
C ALA A 8 27.66 -10.82 30.79
N GLY A 9 27.02 -9.84 30.14
CA GLY A 9 25.69 -9.39 30.52
C GLY A 9 25.62 -8.05 31.24
N ASN A 10 25.93 -6.95 30.55
CA ASN A 10 25.49 -5.63 31.01
C ASN A 10 25.03 -4.75 29.84
N ILE A 11 23.90 -5.14 29.25
CA ILE A 11 23.03 -4.28 28.44
C ILE A 11 21.61 -4.62 28.93
N TYR A 12 20.76 -3.61 29.13
CA TYR A 12 19.39 -3.66 29.70
C TYR A 12 19.22 -3.37 31.19
N THR A 13 19.81 -2.29 31.69
CA THR A 13 19.14 -1.52 32.75
C THR A 13 19.44 -0.04 32.58
N LYS A 14 18.50 0.71 31.98
CA LYS A 14 18.21 2.15 32.23
C LYS A 14 17.24 2.68 31.16
N GLN A 15 15.93 2.58 31.40
CA GLN A 15 14.94 3.55 30.88
C GLN A 15 13.55 3.38 31.56
N LEU A 16 13.44 3.73 32.83
CA LEU A 16 12.16 4.05 33.48
C LEU A 16 12.44 5.26 34.39
N PRO A 17 11.92 6.46 34.06
CA PRO A 17 10.76 6.97 34.82
C PRO A 17 9.90 7.97 34.02
N ILE A 18 8.68 7.58 33.60
CA ILE A 18 7.65 8.56 33.14
C ILE A 18 6.25 8.23 33.69
N PHE A 19 6.00 7.04 34.24
CA PHE A 19 4.63 6.61 34.56
C PHE A 19 4.11 6.94 35.97
N VAL A 20 4.89 7.62 36.81
CA VAL A 20 4.41 8.02 38.15
C VAL A 20 3.58 9.32 38.10
N VAL A 21 3.70 10.14 37.05
CA VAL A 21 3.07 11.48 37.03
C VAL A 21 1.63 11.48 36.47
N GLU A 22 1.27 10.55 35.58
CA GLU A 22 -0.07 10.53 34.96
C GLU A 22 -1.17 9.86 35.83
N ILE A 23 -0.79 9.17 36.91
CA ILE A 23 -1.77 8.68 37.91
C ILE A 23 -2.09 9.78 38.93
N GLN A 24 -1.18 10.74 39.15
CA GLN A 24 -1.41 11.87 40.06
C GLN A 24 -2.47 12.85 39.50
N PHE A 25 -2.52 13.06 38.18
CA PHE A 25 -3.43 14.04 37.57
C PHE A 25 -4.90 13.61 37.56
N PHE A 26 -5.21 12.31 37.63
CA PHE A 26 -6.59 11.83 37.73
C PHE A 26 -7.11 11.80 39.17
N VAL A 27 -6.24 12.03 40.16
CA VAL A 27 -6.60 12.07 41.59
C VAL A 27 -6.96 13.49 42.05
N HIS A 28 -6.70 14.54 41.26
CA HIS A 28 -6.96 15.94 41.64
C HIS A 28 -8.26 16.56 41.11
N SER A 29 -9.10 15.81 40.39
CA SER A 29 -10.45 16.24 40.03
C SER A 29 -11.51 15.57 40.92
N GLY A 30 -11.62 16.05 42.16
CA GLY A 30 -12.89 16.29 42.87
C GLY A 30 -13.94 15.18 43.09
N GLU A 31 -13.75 13.92 42.72
CA GLU A 31 -14.75 12.85 42.95
C GLU A 31 -14.13 11.63 43.67
N GLY A 32 -13.79 11.85 44.95
CA GLY A 32 -13.02 10.93 45.79
C GLY A 32 -13.76 9.72 46.39
N THR A 33 -14.97 9.37 45.96
CA THR A 33 -15.75 8.28 46.61
C THR A 33 -16.00 7.04 45.74
N CYS A 34 -15.90 7.13 44.40
CA CYS A 34 -16.15 5.96 43.54
C CYS A 34 -14.91 5.09 43.24
N CYS A 35 -13.69 5.62 43.39
CA CYS A 35 -12.45 4.87 43.10
C CYS A 35 -12.08 3.82 44.17
N ASN A 36 -12.60 3.95 45.39
CA ASN A 36 -12.33 3.00 46.48
C ASN A 36 -13.35 1.86 46.58
N SER A 37 -14.45 1.93 45.82
CA SER A 37 -15.38 0.80 45.66
C SER A 37 -14.70 -0.36 44.93
N ALA A 38 -14.95 -1.60 45.36
CA ALA A 38 -14.48 -2.80 44.69
C ALA A 38 -14.82 -2.80 43.18
N LYS A 39 -15.97 -2.23 42.80
CA LYS A 39 -16.41 -2.06 41.39
C LYS A 39 -15.57 -1.04 40.62
N GLY A 40 -15.11 0.03 41.27
CA GLY A 40 -14.24 1.05 40.67
C GLY A 40 -12.85 0.50 40.39
N LYS A 41 -12.26 -0.21 41.36
CA LYS A 41 -10.97 -0.91 41.21
C LYS A 41 -11.02 -1.98 40.12
N GLU A 42 -12.12 -2.73 40.01
CA GLU A 42 -12.29 -3.76 38.98
C GLU A 42 -12.43 -3.15 37.56
N THR A 43 -13.07 -1.99 37.45
CA THR A 43 -13.22 -1.26 36.17
C THR A 43 -11.88 -0.72 35.69
N ILE A 44 -11.09 -0.12 36.59
CA ILE A 44 -9.72 0.33 36.30
C ILE A 44 -8.83 -0.85 35.92
N HIS A 45 -8.92 -1.97 36.65
CA HIS A 45 -8.14 -3.18 36.36
C HIS A 45 -8.52 -3.81 35.00
N LYS A 46 -9.79 -3.72 34.58
CA LYS A 46 -10.25 -4.13 33.23
C LYS A 46 -9.72 -3.19 32.13
N LEU A 47 -9.67 -1.89 32.39
CA LEU A 47 -9.13 -0.87 31.48
C LEU A 47 -7.60 -1.00 31.32
N VAL A 48 -6.87 -1.23 32.41
CA VAL A 48 -5.43 -1.48 32.40
C VAL A 48 -5.12 -2.77 31.64
N ARG A 49 -5.82 -3.89 31.91
CA ARG A 49 -5.65 -5.14 31.17
C ARG A 49 -5.97 -5.00 29.67
N THR A 50 -6.95 -4.17 29.29
CA THR A 50 -7.25 -3.94 27.86
C THR A 50 -6.18 -3.10 27.19
N ARG A 51 -5.67 -2.04 27.85
CA ARG A 51 -4.54 -1.24 27.34
C ARG A 51 -3.23 -2.03 27.29
N GLU A 52 -2.97 -2.91 28.25
CA GLU A 52 -1.80 -3.80 28.25
C GLU A 52 -1.90 -4.83 27.13
N ARG A 53 -3.08 -5.42 26.89
CA ARG A 53 -3.31 -6.30 25.73
C ARG A 53 -3.12 -5.59 24.40
N GLU A 54 -3.53 -4.32 24.30
CA GLU A 54 -3.28 -3.51 23.11
C GLU A 54 -1.79 -3.16 22.95
N ARG A 55 -1.11 -2.84 24.04
CA ARG A 55 0.34 -2.55 24.07
C ARG A 55 1.16 -3.81 23.74
N GLN A 56 0.74 -4.97 24.22
CA GLN A 56 1.33 -6.28 23.92
C GLN A 56 1.12 -6.67 22.46
N ARG A 57 -0.09 -6.50 21.90
CA ARG A 57 -0.33 -6.65 20.45
C ARG A 57 0.51 -5.69 19.61
N TYR A 58 0.75 -4.49 20.10
CA TYR A 58 1.62 -3.53 19.42
C TYR A 58 3.09 -3.96 19.49
N ARG A 59 3.56 -4.42 20.66
CA ARG A 59 4.94 -4.87 20.89
C ARG A 59 5.26 -6.15 20.12
N GLU A 60 4.39 -7.15 20.14
CA GLU A 60 4.54 -8.40 19.37
C GLU A 60 4.49 -8.17 17.85
N HIS A 61 3.77 -7.13 17.38
CA HIS A 61 3.80 -6.73 15.97
C HIS A 61 5.13 -6.10 15.56
N TYR A 62 5.85 -5.44 16.48
CA TYR A 62 7.18 -4.85 16.23
C TYR A 62 8.33 -5.87 16.44
N ASP A 63 8.23 -6.76 17.43
CA ASP A 63 9.27 -7.76 17.70
C ASP A 63 9.35 -8.83 16.59
N CYS A 64 8.21 -9.18 15.96
CA CYS A 64 8.22 -9.99 14.75
C CYS A 64 8.77 -9.25 13.51
N GLU A 65 8.78 -7.91 13.49
CA GLU A 65 9.39 -7.11 12.41
C GLU A 65 10.92 -7.04 12.54
N ALA A 66 11.47 -7.08 13.76
CA ALA A 66 12.91 -7.16 13.99
C ALA A 66 13.50 -8.54 13.61
N ALA A 67 12.77 -9.63 13.86
CA ALA A 67 13.23 -10.99 13.55
C ALA A 67 13.22 -11.33 12.04
N ALA A 68 12.40 -10.64 11.24
CA ALA A 68 12.33 -10.88 9.78
C ALA A 68 13.33 -10.06 8.96
N GLY A 69 14.03 -9.09 9.57
CA GLY A 69 15.00 -8.19 8.91
C GLY A 69 16.48 -8.53 9.15
N ALA A 70 16.79 -9.57 9.92
CA ALA A 70 18.17 -9.96 10.24
C ALA A 70 18.50 -11.33 9.62
N GLY A 71 18.66 -11.36 8.29
CA GLY A 71 19.38 -12.43 7.60
C GLY A 71 20.84 -12.00 7.39
N PRO A 72 21.85 -12.87 7.61
CA PRO A 72 23.25 -12.51 7.42
C PRO A 72 23.55 -12.24 5.94
N ILE A 73 24.20 -11.11 5.67
CA ILE A 73 24.72 -10.75 4.34
C ILE A 73 25.93 -11.66 4.08
N THR A 74 25.76 -12.65 3.21
CA THR A 74 26.90 -13.37 2.60
C THR A 74 27.25 -12.70 1.27
N PRO A 75 28.53 -12.34 1.03
CA PRO A 75 28.94 -11.71 -0.23
C PRO A 75 28.87 -12.74 -1.37
N VAL A 76 28.15 -12.39 -2.44
CA VAL A 76 28.04 -13.20 -3.65
C VAL A 76 29.27 -12.95 -4.53
N THR A 77 30.12 -13.95 -4.64
CA THR A 77 31.22 -14.03 -5.61
C THR A 77 30.65 -14.35 -6.99
N ILE A 78 31.05 -13.57 -7.99
CA ILE A 78 30.69 -13.72 -9.41
C ILE A 78 31.57 -14.83 -10.02
N PRO A 79 31.03 -15.80 -10.78
CA PRO A 79 31.85 -16.61 -11.67
C PRO A 79 31.83 -16.06 -13.10
N GLU A 80 33.04 -15.88 -13.62
CA GLU A 80 33.37 -15.47 -14.99
C GLU A 80 33.03 -16.53 -16.04
N THR A 81 32.93 -16.01 -17.26
CA THR A 81 32.76 -16.62 -18.58
C THR A 81 33.57 -17.88 -18.88
N SER A 82 32.94 -18.82 -19.60
CA SER A 82 33.58 -19.91 -20.35
C SER A 82 33.93 -19.48 -21.78
N PRO A 83 35.05 -19.97 -22.33
CA PRO A 83 35.15 -20.29 -23.76
C PRO A 83 35.61 -21.76 -24.02
N TYR A 84 34.96 -22.41 -24.99
CA TYR A 84 35.17 -23.74 -25.61
C TYR A 84 36.60 -24.05 -26.13
N PRO A 85 36.93 -25.23 -26.74
CA PRO A 85 36.36 -26.61 -26.71
C PRO A 85 37.44 -27.72 -26.53
N ARG A 86 37.05 -28.99 -26.33
CA ARG A 86 37.90 -30.16 -26.69
C ARG A 86 37.09 -31.38 -27.16
N VAL A 87 37.54 -31.90 -28.29
CA VAL A 87 37.12 -33.07 -29.08
C VAL A 87 37.65 -34.37 -28.44
N PHE A 88 36.93 -35.51 -28.55
CA PHE A 88 37.44 -36.83 -28.98
C PHE A 88 36.36 -37.95 -28.95
N GLU A 89 36.07 -38.49 -30.14
CA GLU A 89 35.62 -39.84 -30.61
C GLU A 89 34.89 -40.84 -29.67
N MET A 90 33.68 -41.34 -30.00
CA MET A 90 33.20 -42.29 -31.04
C MET A 90 33.21 -43.78 -30.62
N GLY A 91 32.04 -44.43 -30.73
CA GLY A 91 31.86 -45.87 -30.54
C GLY A 91 30.42 -46.40 -30.77
N LYS A 92 30.08 -46.65 -32.05
CA LYS A 92 29.20 -47.69 -32.66
C LYS A 92 27.88 -48.12 -32.00
N GLU A 93 26.73 -47.86 -32.64
CA GLU A 93 25.95 -48.71 -33.61
C GLU A 93 25.08 -49.82 -32.97
N ASN A 94 23.74 -49.68 -33.00
CA ASN A 94 22.85 -50.41 -33.92
C ASN A 94 21.32 -50.22 -33.67
N GLN A 95 20.64 -49.85 -34.77
CA GLN A 95 19.34 -50.29 -35.32
C GLN A 95 17.98 -50.21 -34.58
N ALA A 96 17.06 -49.53 -35.30
CA ALA A 96 15.70 -49.92 -35.72
C ALA A 96 14.46 -49.38 -34.98
N SER A 97 13.76 -48.49 -35.70
CA SER A 97 12.31 -48.41 -35.98
C SER A 97 11.28 -48.36 -34.84
N ALA A 98 10.57 -47.23 -34.72
CA ALA A 98 9.12 -47.13 -34.98
C ALA A 98 8.64 -45.67 -34.80
N MET A 99 7.85 -45.17 -35.75
CA MET A 99 7.12 -43.91 -35.66
C MET A 99 5.91 -44.08 -34.73
N GLU A 100 5.70 -43.16 -33.79
CA GLU A 100 4.36 -42.73 -33.40
C GLU A 100 4.38 -41.21 -33.15
N ILE A 101 3.42 -40.54 -33.78
CA ILE A 101 3.17 -39.10 -33.70
C ILE A 101 2.27 -38.90 -32.49
N ASP A 102 2.77 -38.24 -31.44
CA ASP A 102 1.95 -37.77 -30.33
C ASP A 102 2.10 -36.25 -30.18
N ASP A 103 1.02 -35.55 -30.52
CA ASP A 103 0.81 -34.13 -30.25
C ASP A 103 1.01 -33.84 -28.76
N PRO A 104 1.89 -32.91 -28.35
CA PRO A 104 1.84 -32.41 -26.98
C PRO A 104 0.61 -31.50 -26.87
N LYS A 105 -0.49 -32.07 -26.36
CA LYS A 105 -1.61 -31.32 -25.78
C LYS A 105 -1.07 -30.24 -24.86
N ASN A 106 -1.24 -29.01 -25.29
CA ASN A 106 -1.00 -27.80 -24.54
C ASN A 106 -1.98 -27.73 -23.35
N ASN A 107 -1.65 -28.40 -22.24
CA ASN A 107 -2.38 -28.35 -20.99
C ASN A 107 -1.87 -27.21 -20.09
N SER A 108 -1.82 -25.99 -20.61
CA SER A 108 -1.89 -24.79 -19.78
C SER A 108 -3.35 -24.37 -19.66
N SER A 109 -4.13 -25.13 -18.90
CA SER A 109 -5.41 -24.64 -18.41
C SER A 109 -5.12 -23.52 -17.41
N ASP A 110 -4.89 -22.31 -17.91
CA ASP A 110 -5.03 -21.09 -17.13
C ASP A 110 -6.46 -21.11 -16.59
N GLN A 111 -6.63 -21.57 -15.35
CA GLN A 111 -7.86 -21.37 -14.62
C GLN A 111 -7.97 -19.86 -14.45
N ILE A 112 -8.77 -19.23 -15.32
CA ILE A 112 -9.12 -17.81 -15.25
C ILE A 112 -9.88 -17.62 -13.94
N SER A 113 -9.15 -17.40 -12.85
CA SER A 113 -9.77 -17.04 -11.59
C SER A 113 -10.46 -15.69 -11.79
N PRO A 114 -11.73 -15.55 -11.38
CA PRO A 114 -12.48 -14.32 -11.61
C PRO A 114 -11.71 -13.15 -11.00
N LYS A 115 -11.36 -12.17 -11.83
CA LYS A 115 -10.70 -10.95 -11.38
C LYS A 115 -11.72 -10.03 -10.72
N PHE A 116 -11.25 -9.31 -9.71
CA PHE A 116 -12.09 -8.41 -8.91
C PHE A 116 -11.94 -6.96 -9.37
N SER A 117 -13.08 -6.34 -9.68
CA SER A 117 -13.16 -4.92 -10.00
C SER A 117 -13.47 -4.06 -8.78
N ILE A 118 -12.64 -3.05 -8.53
CA ILE A 118 -12.81 -2.04 -7.48
C ILE A 118 -12.34 -0.68 -8.01
N ASN A 119 -13.21 0.34 -7.93
CA ASN A 119 -12.82 1.76 -8.06
C ASN A 119 -12.29 2.23 -6.69
N VAL A 120 -10.98 2.10 -6.48
CA VAL A 120 -10.31 2.37 -5.21
C VAL A 120 -10.43 3.85 -4.84
N LEU A 121 -10.19 4.75 -5.81
CA LEU A 121 -10.24 6.19 -5.55
C LEU A 121 -11.66 6.66 -5.19
N GLN A 122 -12.66 6.20 -5.94
CA GLN A 122 -14.07 6.52 -5.70
C GLN A 122 -14.55 5.99 -4.34
N LEU A 123 -14.22 4.73 -4.03
CA LEU A 123 -14.53 4.12 -2.73
C LEU A 123 -13.88 4.90 -1.57
N LEU A 124 -12.65 5.37 -1.78
CA LEU A 124 -11.90 6.12 -0.78
C LEU A 124 -12.54 7.49 -0.54
N LYS A 125 -12.71 8.28 -1.60
CA LYS A 125 -13.21 9.66 -1.53
C LYS A 125 -14.65 9.71 -1.01
N SER A 126 -15.53 8.83 -1.49
CA SER A 126 -16.90 8.72 -0.98
C SER A 126 -16.92 8.41 0.53
N ALA A 127 -16.11 7.44 0.99
CA ALA A 127 -16.03 7.10 2.41
C ALA A 127 -15.45 8.23 3.27
N GLN A 128 -14.43 8.94 2.78
CA GLN A 128 -13.82 10.07 3.48
C GLN A 128 -14.83 11.22 3.63
N MET A 129 -15.49 11.62 2.54
CA MET A 129 -16.45 12.72 2.53
C MET A 129 -17.68 12.45 3.40
N GLN A 130 -18.22 11.23 3.37
CA GLN A 130 -19.39 10.84 4.17
C GLN A 130 -19.09 10.72 5.67
N HIS A 131 -17.85 10.41 6.05
CA HIS A 131 -17.52 10.00 7.42
C HIS A 131 -16.53 10.90 8.16
N GLY A 132 -16.46 12.19 7.78
CA GLY A 132 -15.87 13.25 8.62
C GLY A 132 -14.83 14.12 7.92
N LEU A 133 -14.19 13.63 6.86
CA LEU A 133 -13.10 14.38 6.21
C LEU A 133 -13.56 15.65 5.50
N ARG A 134 -14.86 15.76 5.16
CA ARG A 134 -15.45 17.02 4.68
C ARG A 134 -15.23 18.19 5.66
N HIS A 135 -15.14 17.90 6.96
CA HIS A 135 -14.88 18.89 8.02
C HIS A 135 -13.48 18.73 8.64
N GLY A 136 -12.60 17.92 8.03
CA GLY A 136 -11.27 17.63 8.56
C GLY A 136 -11.25 16.75 9.82
N ASP A 137 -12.33 16.05 10.17
CA ASP A 137 -12.38 15.19 11.36
C ASP A 137 -11.86 13.78 11.06
N TYR A 138 -10.54 13.59 11.22
CA TYR A 138 -9.88 12.30 11.07
C TYR A 138 -10.27 11.29 12.16
N THR A 139 -10.66 11.75 13.35
CA THR A 139 -11.04 10.86 14.46
C THR A 139 -12.34 10.12 14.12
N ARG A 140 -13.32 10.83 13.56
CA ARG A 140 -14.58 10.25 13.08
C ARG A 140 -14.34 9.26 11.96
N TYR A 141 -13.50 9.60 10.98
CA TYR A 141 -13.18 8.69 9.88
C TYR A 141 -12.48 7.41 10.38
N ARG A 142 -11.52 7.53 11.31
CA ARG A 142 -10.85 6.39 11.95
C ARG A 142 -11.83 5.45 12.68
N ARG A 143 -12.81 6.02 13.39
CA ARG A 143 -13.88 5.26 14.07
C ARG A 143 -14.73 4.51 13.06
N TYR A 144 -15.09 5.15 11.95
CA TYR A 144 -15.77 4.50 10.84
C TYR A 144 -14.96 3.32 10.26
N CYS A 145 -13.67 3.51 9.93
CA CYS A 145 -12.83 2.43 9.42
C CYS A 145 -12.77 1.26 10.40
N THR A 146 -12.69 1.53 11.71
CA THR A 146 -12.70 0.49 12.75
C THR A 146 -14.02 -0.29 12.78
N ALA A 147 -15.15 0.40 12.70
CA ALA A 147 -16.47 -0.24 12.65
C ALA A 147 -16.68 -1.04 11.35
N ARG A 148 -16.26 -0.48 10.20
CA ARG A 148 -16.31 -1.12 8.88
C ARG A 148 -15.48 -2.39 8.87
N LEU A 149 -14.23 -2.34 9.35
CA LEU A 149 -13.37 -3.52 9.50
C LEU A 149 -14.03 -4.57 10.38
N ARG A 150 -14.58 -4.20 11.55
CA ARG A 150 -15.27 -5.15 12.43
C ARG A 150 -16.42 -5.87 11.73
N ARG A 151 -17.19 -5.16 10.89
CA ARG A 151 -18.28 -5.76 10.09
C ARG A 151 -17.73 -6.70 9.02
N LEU A 152 -16.68 -6.31 8.30
CA LEU A 152 -16.02 -7.14 7.27
C LEU A 152 -15.44 -8.44 7.86
N TYR A 153 -14.69 -8.33 8.97
CA TYR A 153 -14.15 -9.50 9.67
C TYR A 153 -15.24 -10.46 10.15
N LYS A 154 -16.40 -9.94 10.59
CA LYS A 154 -17.55 -10.75 10.98
C LYS A 154 -18.24 -11.39 9.78
N SER A 155 -18.49 -10.64 8.72
CA SER A 155 -19.20 -11.15 7.53
C SER A 155 -18.41 -12.23 6.79
N LEU A 156 -17.09 -12.09 6.75
CA LEU A 156 -16.17 -13.06 6.17
C LEU A 156 -15.83 -14.23 7.10
N LYS A 157 -16.35 -14.22 8.34
CA LYS A 157 -15.97 -15.17 9.41
C LYS A 157 -14.45 -15.24 9.66
N PHE A 158 -13.70 -14.22 9.25
CA PHE A 158 -12.25 -14.15 9.30
C PHE A 158 -11.73 -13.58 10.64
N THR A 159 -12.33 -13.95 11.77
CA THR A 159 -11.96 -13.37 13.06
C THR A 159 -10.69 -13.99 13.65
N HIS A 160 -9.88 -13.20 14.36
CA HIS A 160 -8.65 -13.65 15.03
C HIS A 160 -8.87 -14.39 16.37
N GLY A 161 -10.02 -15.06 16.53
CA GLY A 161 -10.43 -15.73 17.77
C GLY A 161 -11.26 -14.86 18.71
N ARG A 162 -12.03 -15.51 19.60
CA ARG A 162 -12.90 -14.87 20.62
C ARG A 162 -12.28 -14.82 22.03
N GLY A 163 -11.07 -15.33 22.20
CA GLY A 163 -10.35 -15.38 23.47
C GLY A 163 -8.85 -15.19 23.25
N LYS A 164 -8.12 -16.28 23.01
CA LYS A 164 -6.71 -16.24 22.58
C LYS A 164 -6.63 -15.64 21.17
N TYR A 165 -5.69 -14.72 20.99
CA TYR A 165 -5.43 -14.11 19.70
C TYR A 165 -4.74 -15.11 18.79
N ASN A 166 -5.40 -15.46 17.68
CA ASN A 166 -4.85 -16.29 16.62
C ASN A 166 -4.73 -15.44 15.36
N ARG A 167 -3.49 -15.05 15.02
CA ARG A 167 -3.21 -14.26 13.83
C ARG A 167 -3.62 -15.07 12.59
N ARG A 168 -4.47 -14.47 11.76
CA ARG A 168 -4.81 -14.99 10.44
C ARG A 168 -4.24 -14.02 9.41
N ALA A 169 -3.23 -14.47 8.67
CA ALA A 169 -2.62 -13.66 7.63
C ALA A 169 -3.54 -13.63 6.40
N ILE A 170 -3.57 -12.49 5.71
CA ILE A 170 -4.27 -12.34 4.44
C ILE A 170 -3.24 -12.65 3.36
N THR A 171 -3.35 -13.82 2.74
CA THR A 171 -2.52 -14.28 1.62
C THR A 171 -3.37 -14.40 0.36
N GLU A 172 -2.75 -14.54 -0.79
CA GLU A 172 -3.44 -14.68 -2.09
C GLU A 172 -4.50 -15.79 -2.09
N SER A 173 -4.21 -16.92 -1.44
CA SER A 173 -5.13 -18.05 -1.29
C SER A 173 -6.36 -17.75 -0.42
N THR A 174 -6.26 -16.78 0.49
CA THR A 174 -7.39 -16.38 1.35
C THR A 174 -8.34 -15.39 0.67
N VAL A 175 -7.91 -14.75 -0.41
CA VAL A 175 -8.72 -13.76 -1.15
C VAL A 175 -9.68 -14.50 -2.07
N THR A 176 -10.82 -14.92 -1.52
CA THR A 176 -11.91 -15.55 -2.28
C THR A 176 -12.95 -14.53 -2.77
N GLU A 177 -12.98 -13.33 -2.17
CA GLU A 177 -13.97 -12.30 -2.45
C GLU A 177 -13.37 -10.89 -2.40
N VAL A 178 -14.00 -9.94 -3.10
CA VAL A 178 -13.69 -8.49 -3.09
C VAL A 178 -13.61 -7.92 -1.66
N ARG A 179 -14.43 -8.44 -0.73
CA ARG A 179 -14.47 -7.97 0.66
C ARG A 179 -13.13 -8.13 1.40
N TYR A 180 -12.29 -9.09 0.99
CA TYR A 180 -10.93 -9.22 1.54
C TYR A 180 -10.03 -8.06 1.11
N LEU A 181 -10.13 -7.61 -0.14
CA LEU A 181 -9.41 -6.44 -0.64
C LEU A 181 -9.85 -5.17 0.10
N HIS A 182 -11.16 -5.00 0.32
CA HIS A 182 -11.68 -3.91 1.16
C HIS A 182 -11.14 -3.97 2.61
N MET A 183 -11.00 -5.17 3.17
CA MET A 183 -10.45 -5.34 4.52
C MET A 183 -9.01 -4.82 4.60
N VAL A 184 -8.17 -5.13 3.61
CA VAL A 184 -6.78 -4.63 3.56
C VAL A 184 -6.78 -3.10 3.36
N LEU A 185 -7.56 -2.59 2.41
CA LEU A 185 -7.67 -1.15 2.15
C LEU A 185 -8.08 -0.37 3.42
N TYR A 186 -9.14 -0.78 4.11
CA TYR A 186 -9.58 -0.09 5.33
C TYR A 186 -8.60 -0.26 6.51
N THR A 187 -7.74 -1.28 6.51
CA THR A 187 -6.65 -1.35 7.50
C THR A 187 -5.56 -0.31 7.25
N ALA A 188 -5.23 -0.05 5.98
CA ALA A 188 -4.32 1.03 5.59
C ALA A 188 -4.93 2.40 5.93
N GLU A 189 -6.19 2.64 5.55
CA GLU A 189 -6.90 3.90 5.82
C GLU A 189 -7.04 4.23 7.31
N ARG A 190 -7.32 3.22 8.14
CA ARG A 190 -7.37 3.40 9.59
C ARG A 190 -6.01 3.83 10.16
N ALA A 191 -4.90 3.33 9.60
CA ALA A 191 -3.56 3.70 10.04
C ALA A 191 -3.20 5.11 9.54
N TRP A 192 -3.52 5.44 8.29
CA TRP A 192 -3.32 6.75 7.70
C TRP A 192 -4.13 7.85 8.41
N SER A 193 -5.43 7.64 8.62
CA SER A 193 -6.28 8.60 9.36
C SER A 193 -5.79 8.87 10.78
N HIS A 194 -5.26 7.85 11.46
CA HIS A 194 -4.65 8.04 12.77
C HIS A 194 -3.35 8.85 12.69
N ALA A 195 -2.56 8.70 11.63
CA ALA A 195 -1.39 9.56 11.42
C ALA A 195 -1.82 11.02 11.20
N MET A 196 -2.83 11.25 10.36
CA MET A 196 -3.33 12.59 10.04
C MET A 196 -3.99 13.29 11.23
N GLU A 197 -4.71 12.55 12.08
CA GLU A 197 -5.22 13.06 13.36
C GLU A 197 -4.09 13.60 14.26
N LYS A 198 -2.91 12.96 14.23
CA LYS A 198 -1.73 13.41 14.99
C LYS A 198 -0.96 14.53 14.28
N ARG A 199 -1.19 14.72 12.98
CA ARG A 199 -0.61 15.82 12.20
C ARG A 199 -1.33 17.14 12.47
N GLN A 200 -2.65 17.11 12.66
CA GLN A 200 -3.53 18.29 12.82
C GLN A 200 -3.40 19.06 14.16
N VAL A 201 -2.34 18.86 14.93
CA VAL A 201 -2.14 19.62 16.18
C VAL A 201 -1.81 21.08 15.83
N LEU A 202 -2.46 22.05 16.49
CA LEU A 202 -2.36 23.49 16.18
C LEU A 202 -0.90 24.01 16.18
N ASP A 203 -0.07 23.54 17.13
CA ASP A 203 1.36 23.90 17.24
C ASP A 203 2.29 22.94 16.45
N GLY A 204 1.71 22.06 15.64
CA GLY A 204 2.41 20.93 15.03
C GLY A 204 2.71 19.79 16.03
N PRO A 205 3.10 18.61 15.54
CA PRO A 205 3.39 17.46 16.39
C PRO A 205 4.73 17.63 17.13
N ASN A 206 4.70 17.48 18.46
CA ASN A 206 5.92 17.34 19.28
C ASN A 206 6.81 16.20 18.75
N ALA A 207 8.13 16.21 19.01
CA ALA A 207 9.05 15.16 18.53
C ALA A 207 8.57 13.71 18.81
N ARG A 208 8.01 13.46 20.01
CA ARG A 208 7.40 12.16 20.37
C ARG A 208 6.16 11.84 19.53
N GLN A 209 5.32 12.84 19.27
CA GLN A 209 4.12 12.70 18.44
C GLN A 209 4.50 12.47 16.97
N ARG A 210 5.56 13.12 16.47
CA ARG A 210 6.12 12.89 15.13
C ARG A 210 6.61 11.45 14.96
N ILE A 211 7.35 10.90 15.92
CA ILE A 211 7.76 9.48 15.90
C ILE A 211 6.54 8.56 15.82
N TYR A 212 5.50 8.85 16.60
CA TYR A 212 4.27 8.08 16.59
C TYR A 212 3.52 8.18 15.25
N LEU A 213 3.40 9.39 14.69
CA LEU A 213 2.82 9.66 13.38
C LEU A 213 3.54 8.86 12.29
N ILE A 214 4.87 8.94 12.24
CA ILE A 214 5.70 8.19 11.28
C ILE A 214 5.47 6.69 11.45
N GLY A 215 5.44 6.20 12.69
CA GLY A 215 5.13 4.79 12.98
C GLY A 215 3.75 4.35 12.47
N ARG A 216 2.75 5.26 12.47
CA ARG A 216 1.42 5.00 11.88
C ARG A 216 1.46 4.99 10.36
N LEU A 217 2.21 5.90 9.73
CA LEU A 217 2.38 5.90 8.27
C LEU A 217 3.15 4.68 7.77
N ARG A 218 4.20 4.23 8.48
CA ARG A 218 4.90 2.96 8.13
C ARG A 218 3.93 1.79 8.08
N LYS A 219 3.02 1.74 9.06
CA LYS A 219 1.95 0.73 9.08
C LYS A 219 1.00 0.90 7.90
N ALA A 220 0.58 2.11 7.56
CA ALA A 220 -0.27 2.37 6.40
C ALA A 220 0.39 1.89 5.10
N VAL A 221 1.66 2.22 4.88
CA VAL A 221 2.44 1.76 3.73
C VAL A 221 2.50 0.24 3.65
N LYS A 222 2.79 -0.46 4.76
CA LYS A 222 2.83 -1.93 4.79
C LYS A 222 1.52 -2.58 4.34
N TRP A 223 0.38 -2.00 4.73
CA TRP A 223 -0.92 -2.50 4.30
C TRP A 223 -1.25 -2.09 2.86
N ALA A 224 -0.84 -0.91 2.42
CA ALA A 224 -1.02 -0.44 1.06
C ALA A 224 -0.18 -1.25 0.05
N THR A 225 1.05 -1.63 0.41
CA THR A 225 1.88 -2.51 -0.43
C THR A 225 1.29 -3.91 -0.52
N LEU A 226 0.80 -4.47 0.59
CA LEU A 226 0.07 -5.74 0.57
C LEU A 226 -1.19 -5.64 -0.29
N PHE A 227 -1.93 -4.53 -0.22
CA PHE A 227 -3.11 -4.29 -1.05
C PHE A 227 -2.75 -4.30 -2.53
N ALA A 228 -1.70 -3.56 -2.94
CA ALA A 228 -1.23 -3.54 -4.32
C ALA A 228 -0.79 -4.94 -4.82
N GLN A 229 -0.09 -5.71 -3.98
CA GLN A 229 0.32 -7.09 -4.31
C GLN A 229 -0.90 -7.99 -4.55
N LEU A 230 -1.90 -7.95 -3.67
CA LEU A 230 -3.11 -8.75 -3.81
C LEU A 230 -3.95 -8.32 -5.03
N CYS A 231 -4.03 -7.02 -5.30
CA CYS A 231 -4.71 -6.49 -6.49
C CYS A 231 -3.96 -6.82 -7.79
N ALA A 232 -2.64 -6.97 -7.77
CA ALA A 232 -1.88 -7.40 -8.95
C ALA A 232 -2.20 -8.85 -9.35
N VAL A 233 -2.47 -9.72 -8.38
CA VAL A 233 -2.78 -11.15 -8.63
C VAL A 233 -4.27 -11.39 -8.86
N LYS A 234 -5.14 -10.73 -8.08
CA LYS A 234 -6.59 -11.01 -8.03
C LYS A 234 -7.47 -9.89 -8.60
N GLY A 235 -6.91 -8.71 -8.85
CA GLY A 235 -7.66 -7.56 -9.34
C GLY A 235 -7.67 -7.46 -10.86
N ASP A 236 -8.64 -6.70 -11.38
CA ASP A 236 -8.63 -6.26 -12.78
C ASP A 236 -7.42 -5.36 -13.05
N SER A 237 -7.06 -5.22 -14.33
CA SER A 237 -5.96 -4.37 -14.79
C SER A 237 -6.07 -2.96 -14.20
N ARG A 238 -7.26 -2.35 -14.27
CA ARG A 238 -7.56 -1.03 -13.70
C ARG A 238 -7.37 -0.98 -12.19
N THR A 239 -7.94 -1.93 -11.45
CA THR A 239 -7.84 -1.99 -9.99
C THR A 239 -6.40 -2.21 -9.53
N SER A 240 -5.60 -2.97 -10.28
CA SER A 240 -4.18 -3.15 -10.00
C SER A 240 -3.40 -1.83 -10.10
N LEU A 241 -3.68 -1.01 -11.13
CA LEU A 241 -3.05 0.31 -11.30
C LEU A 241 -3.50 1.31 -10.22
N GLU A 242 -4.79 1.36 -9.90
CA GLU A 242 -5.29 2.22 -8.83
C GLU A 242 -4.69 1.84 -7.46
N ALA A 243 -4.52 0.54 -7.21
CA ALA A 243 -3.87 0.06 -5.99
C ALA A 243 -2.38 0.41 -5.93
N GLU A 244 -1.67 0.36 -7.06
CA GLU A 244 -0.28 0.80 -7.18
C GLU A 244 -0.14 2.30 -6.92
N ALA A 245 -0.99 3.13 -7.55
CA ALA A 245 -1.03 4.57 -7.30
C ALA A 245 -1.31 4.92 -5.83
N TYR A 246 -2.22 4.18 -5.18
CA TYR A 246 -2.49 4.31 -3.75
C TYR A 246 -1.28 3.95 -2.89
N ALA A 247 -0.58 2.86 -3.21
CA ALA A 247 0.63 2.46 -2.50
C ALA A 247 1.77 3.49 -2.67
N SER A 248 1.97 4.00 -3.88
CA SER A 248 2.92 5.07 -4.17
C SER A 248 2.59 6.35 -3.40
N PHE A 249 1.32 6.76 -3.34
CA PHE A 249 0.89 7.89 -2.51
C PHE A 249 1.22 7.70 -1.02
N MET A 250 0.91 6.52 -0.47
CA MET A 250 1.17 6.23 0.95
C MET A 250 2.68 6.23 1.24
N LYS A 251 3.49 5.69 0.32
CA LYS A 251 4.95 5.66 0.44
C LYS A 251 5.55 7.06 0.34
N GLY A 252 5.09 7.86 -0.63
CA GLY A 252 5.45 9.27 -0.74
C GLY A 252 5.12 10.05 0.53
N SER A 253 3.92 9.86 1.09
CA SER A 253 3.48 10.50 2.34
C SER A 253 4.36 10.12 3.54
N LEU A 254 4.81 8.87 3.62
CA LEU A 254 5.72 8.42 4.68
C LEU A 254 7.10 9.10 4.57
N LEU A 255 7.67 9.13 3.37
CA LEU A 255 9.00 9.70 3.13
C LEU A 255 8.99 11.21 3.35
N PHE A 256 7.92 11.87 2.90
CA PHE A 256 7.68 13.28 3.15
C PHE A 256 7.72 13.62 4.64
N GLU A 257 7.02 12.85 5.48
CA GLU A 257 6.96 13.09 6.93
C GLU A 257 8.25 12.65 7.67
N GLN A 258 9.12 11.88 7.02
CA GLN A 258 10.43 11.51 7.57
C GLN A 258 11.47 12.61 7.37
N ASP A 259 11.22 13.56 6.46
CA ASP A 259 12.20 14.54 5.98
C ASP A 259 13.48 13.88 5.43
N GLN A 260 13.33 12.72 4.78
CA GLN A 260 14.43 11.92 4.25
C GLN A 260 14.14 11.49 2.80
N ASN A 261 15.19 11.42 1.98
CA ASN A 261 15.17 10.93 0.60
C ASN A 261 14.08 11.60 -0.27
N TRP A 262 14.15 12.92 -0.38
CA TRP A 262 13.20 13.75 -1.14
C TRP A 262 13.03 13.30 -2.60
N ASP A 263 14.09 12.79 -3.23
CA ASP A 263 14.03 12.23 -4.58
C ASP A 263 13.08 11.04 -4.67
N THR A 264 13.21 10.09 -3.74
CA THR A 264 12.32 8.93 -3.72
C THR A 264 10.88 9.33 -3.38
N ALA A 265 10.68 10.32 -2.49
CA ALA A 265 9.34 10.84 -2.21
C ALA A 265 8.72 11.47 -3.46
N LEU A 266 9.49 12.31 -4.17
CA LEU A 266 9.10 12.95 -5.42
C LEU A 266 8.73 11.94 -6.50
N MET A 267 9.54 10.88 -6.68
CA MET A 267 9.26 9.84 -7.66
C MET A 267 7.95 9.09 -7.35
N ASN A 268 7.69 8.78 -6.07
CA ASN A 268 6.45 8.15 -5.66
C ASN A 268 5.23 9.06 -5.89
N PHE A 269 5.34 10.36 -5.61
CA PHE A 269 4.26 11.31 -5.89
C PHE A 269 4.03 11.54 -7.40
N LYS A 270 5.10 11.63 -8.19
CA LYS A 270 5.01 11.73 -9.66
C LYS A 270 4.39 10.49 -10.28
N SER A 271 4.79 9.30 -9.82
CA SER A 271 4.19 8.04 -10.25
C SER A 271 2.69 8.01 -9.94
N ALA A 272 2.29 8.35 -8.71
CA ALA A 272 0.87 8.42 -8.35
C ALA A 272 0.10 9.45 -9.20
N ARG A 273 0.68 10.63 -9.41
CA ARG A 273 0.10 11.69 -10.26
C ARG A 273 -0.11 11.21 -11.69
N ALA A 274 0.91 10.59 -12.30
CA ALA A 274 0.82 10.09 -13.68
C ALA A 274 -0.31 9.07 -13.84
N VAL A 275 -0.47 8.13 -12.89
CA VAL A 275 -1.60 7.19 -12.94
C VAL A 275 -2.94 7.93 -12.88
N TYR A 276 -3.13 8.86 -11.94
CA TYR A 276 -4.40 9.56 -11.81
C TYR A 276 -4.69 10.49 -12.99
N GLU A 277 -3.69 11.13 -13.59
CA GLU A 277 -3.86 11.93 -14.81
C GLU A 277 -4.31 11.06 -15.99
N GLU A 278 -3.74 9.86 -16.15
CA GLU A 278 -4.16 8.93 -17.19
C GLU A 278 -5.55 8.36 -16.94
N LEU A 279 -5.87 7.99 -15.70
CA LEU A 279 -7.21 7.53 -15.32
C LEU A 279 -8.28 8.62 -15.50
N ALA A 280 -7.91 9.89 -15.40
CA ALA A 280 -8.81 11.02 -15.63
C ALA A 280 -9.20 11.20 -17.11
N LYS A 281 -8.41 10.70 -18.06
CA LYS A 281 -8.70 10.83 -19.50
C LYS A 281 -9.77 9.84 -19.98
N TYR A 282 -9.79 8.63 -19.40
CA TYR A 282 -10.62 7.51 -19.88
C TYR A 282 -11.65 7.03 -18.84
N GLY A 283 -11.78 7.74 -17.71
CA GLY A 283 -12.81 7.45 -16.71
C GLY A 283 -14.15 8.13 -17.01
N ASP A 284 -15.21 7.65 -16.36
CA ASP A 284 -16.51 8.34 -16.29
C ASP A 284 -16.38 9.73 -15.67
N LEU A 285 -17.33 10.64 -15.95
CA LEU A 285 -17.29 12.02 -15.48
C LEU A 285 -16.99 12.16 -13.97
N GLU A 286 -17.62 11.33 -13.12
CA GLU A 286 -17.34 11.30 -11.68
C GLU A 286 -15.89 10.91 -11.37
N ASN A 287 -15.38 9.89 -12.04
CA ASN A 287 -13.99 9.44 -11.88
C ASN A 287 -13.00 10.50 -12.38
N GLN A 288 -13.32 11.24 -13.44
CA GLN A 288 -12.47 12.32 -13.94
C GLN A 288 -12.33 13.44 -12.90
N VAL A 289 -13.44 13.87 -12.30
CA VAL A 289 -13.45 14.91 -11.25
C VAL A 289 -12.62 14.45 -10.05
N LEU A 290 -12.85 13.22 -9.57
CA LEU A 290 -12.11 12.68 -8.42
C LEU A 290 -10.61 12.54 -8.69
N CYS A 291 -10.23 12.15 -9.92
CA CYS A 291 -8.81 12.06 -10.29
C CYS A 291 -8.16 13.45 -10.36
N ARG A 292 -8.85 14.47 -10.89
CA ARG A 292 -8.34 15.85 -10.92
C ARG A 292 -8.16 16.40 -9.51
N GLU A 293 -9.17 16.29 -8.64
CA GLU A 293 -9.05 16.66 -7.23
C GLU A 293 -7.86 15.96 -6.57
N ARG A 294 -7.65 14.67 -6.89
CA ARG A 294 -6.53 13.92 -6.35
C ARG A 294 -5.18 14.44 -6.83
N VAL A 295 -5.04 14.81 -8.09
CA VAL A 295 -3.80 15.41 -8.64
C VAL A 295 -3.52 16.76 -7.98
N GLU A 296 -4.54 17.60 -7.81
CA GLU A 296 -4.42 18.90 -7.13
C GLU A 296 -3.96 18.75 -5.67
N GLU A 297 -4.41 17.72 -4.96
CA GLU A 297 -3.96 17.41 -3.59
C GLU A 297 -2.47 17.01 -3.53
N LEU A 298 -1.94 16.39 -4.58
CA LEU A 298 -0.53 15.97 -4.64
C LEU A 298 0.41 17.15 -4.94
N GLU A 299 -0.07 18.15 -5.66
CA GLU A 299 0.77 19.21 -6.23
C GLU A 299 1.53 20.06 -5.20
N PRO A 300 0.98 20.41 -4.02
CA PRO A 300 1.76 21.07 -2.97
C PRO A 300 2.91 20.21 -2.46
N SER A 301 2.70 18.90 -2.32
CA SER A 301 3.72 17.96 -1.85
C SER A 301 4.83 17.78 -2.90
N ILE A 302 4.45 17.69 -4.19
CA ILE A 302 5.39 17.62 -5.31
C ILE A 302 6.24 18.89 -5.38
N ARG A 303 5.61 20.07 -5.33
CA ARG A 303 6.33 21.35 -5.34
C ARG A 303 7.28 21.50 -4.17
N TYR A 304 6.86 21.09 -2.97
CA TYR A 304 7.73 21.10 -1.80
C TYR A 304 8.93 20.17 -1.97
N CYS A 305 8.71 18.93 -2.43
CA CYS A 305 9.81 18.01 -2.69
C CYS A 305 10.77 18.55 -3.76
N LEU A 306 10.25 19.15 -4.85
CA LEU A 306 11.08 19.79 -5.87
C LEU A 306 11.92 20.93 -5.30
N HIS A 307 11.34 21.76 -4.43
CA HIS A 307 12.08 22.83 -3.76
C HIS A 307 13.18 22.28 -2.86
N LYS A 308 12.92 21.20 -2.09
CA LYS A 308 13.92 20.58 -1.22
C LYS A 308 15.03 19.86 -1.98
N VAL A 309 14.69 19.17 -3.06
CA VAL A 309 15.68 18.60 -3.98
C VAL A 309 16.49 19.71 -4.67
N GLY A 310 15.82 20.80 -5.07
CA GLY A 310 16.44 21.98 -5.63
C GLY A 310 17.40 22.67 -4.64
N GLU A 311 17.01 22.86 -3.37
CA GLU A 311 17.87 23.38 -2.31
C GLU A 311 19.12 22.53 -2.10
N SER A 312 19.02 21.19 -2.16
CA SER A 312 20.19 20.30 -2.13
C SER A 312 21.02 20.35 -3.42
N ASN A 313 20.38 20.62 -4.56
CA ASN A 313 21.02 20.73 -5.88
C ASN A 313 21.47 22.16 -6.22
N LEU A 314 21.30 23.17 -5.35
CA LEU A 314 21.95 24.47 -5.54
C LEU A 314 23.49 24.39 -5.39
N GLN A 315 24.04 23.22 -5.00
CA GLN A 315 25.46 22.86 -5.16
C GLN A 315 25.77 22.02 -6.42
N ALA A 316 24.77 21.64 -7.22
CA ALA A 316 24.92 20.87 -8.46
C ALA A 316 24.02 21.50 -9.54
N SER A 317 24.64 22.39 -10.32
CA SER A 317 24.01 23.25 -11.34
C SER A 317 22.86 22.62 -12.13
N GLU A 318 21.83 23.45 -12.35
CA GLU A 318 21.09 23.56 -13.61
C GLU A 318 20.47 22.26 -14.14
N LEU A 319 19.23 21.97 -13.72
CA LEU A 319 18.50 20.77 -14.16
C LEU A 319 17.30 21.13 -15.06
N LEU A 320 17.60 21.28 -16.35
CA LEU A 320 16.70 20.81 -17.41
C LEU A 320 16.85 19.29 -17.50
N GLN A 321 15.76 18.58 -17.79
CA GLN A 321 15.65 17.11 -17.99
C GLN A 321 15.53 16.25 -16.72
N ILE A 322 14.37 16.35 -16.05
CA ILE A 322 13.77 15.18 -15.38
C ILE A 322 12.88 14.45 -16.40
N GLY A 323 13.49 14.04 -17.51
CA GLY A 323 12.83 13.34 -18.62
C GLY A 323 13.21 11.87 -18.76
N GLU A 324 14.31 11.42 -18.14
CA GLU A 324 14.88 10.10 -18.41
C GLU A 324 15.29 9.43 -17.11
N MET A 325 14.33 8.87 -16.39
CA MET A 325 14.62 7.73 -15.53
C MET A 325 14.15 6.48 -16.27
N GLU A 326 14.93 6.04 -17.24
CA GLU A 326 14.73 4.74 -17.88
C GLU A 326 15.13 3.64 -16.90
N GLY A 327 14.24 2.68 -16.70
CA GLY A 327 14.47 1.56 -15.81
C GLY A 327 13.41 0.48 -16.03
N PRO A 328 13.75 -0.81 -15.87
CA PRO A 328 12.85 -1.92 -16.17
C PRO A 328 11.49 -1.84 -15.44
N ALA A 329 11.50 -1.29 -14.23
CA ALA A 329 10.29 -1.08 -13.44
C ALA A 329 9.37 0.01 -14.02
N LEU A 330 9.94 1.08 -14.59
CA LEU A 330 9.17 2.14 -15.22
C LEU A 330 8.58 1.68 -16.56
N ASP A 331 9.31 0.87 -17.32
CA ASP A 331 8.79 0.31 -18.58
C ASP A 331 7.68 -0.69 -18.35
N LEU A 332 7.80 -1.54 -17.33
CA LEU A 332 6.70 -2.41 -16.89
C LEU A 332 5.47 -1.59 -16.47
N PHE A 333 5.69 -0.48 -15.76
CA PHE A 333 4.63 0.44 -15.36
C PHE A 333 3.96 1.12 -16.58
N LYS A 334 4.75 1.62 -17.54
CA LYS A 334 4.25 2.19 -18.80
C LYS A 334 3.43 1.17 -19.60
N ALA A 335 3.91 -0.07 -19.71
CA ALA A 335 3.21 -1.15 -20.39
C ALA A 335 1.88 -1.50 -19.70
N LYS A 336 1.86 -1.56 -18.37
CA LYS A 336 0.62 -1.77 -17.60
C LYS A 336 -0.37 -0.63 -17.79
N LEU A 337 0.11 0.62 -17.78
CA LEU A 337 -0.70 1.79 -18.10
C LEU A 337 -1.32 1.62 -19.49
N GLU A 338 -0.50 1.41 -20.52
CA GLU A 338 -0.99 1.26 -21.90
C GLU A 338 -2.02 0.13 -22.05
N ALA A 339 -1.82 -1.00 -21.38
CA ALA A 339 -2.78 -2.11 -21.37
C ALA A 339 -4.15 -1.70 -20.80
N VAL A 340 -4.17 -0.98 -19.67
CA VAL A 340 -5.42 -0.48 -19.07
C VAL A 340 -6.09 0.55 -19.98
N MET A 341 -5.31 1.39 -20.66
CA MET A 341 -5.84 2.35 -21.61
C MET A 341 -6.45 1.68 -22.84
N ALA A 342 -5.80 0.65 -23.36
CA ALA A 342 -6.34 -0.15 -24.45
C ALA A 342 -7.66 -0.82 -24.05
N GLU A 343 -7.74 -1.35 -22.84
CA GLU A 343 -8.96 -1.94 -22.27
C GLU A 343 -10.08 -0.89 -22.12
N ALA A 344 -9.79 0.27 -21.53
CA ALA A 344 -10.76 1.36 -21.38
C ALA A 344 -11.26 1.89 -22.73
N ARG A 345 -10.38 2.08 -23.71
CA ARG A 345 -10.74 2.47 -25.08
C ARG A 345 -11.64 1.41 -25.74
N SER A 346 -11.36 0.12 -25.53
CA SER A 346 -12.19 -0.95 -26.08
C SER A 346 -13.61 -0.94 -25.48
N GLN A 347 -13.74 -0.66 -24.18
CA GLN A 347 -15.03 -0.55 -23.50
C GLN A 347 -15.81 0.69 -23.97
N GLN A 348 -15.13 1.84 -24.08
CA GLN A 348 -15.75 3.07 -24.60
C GLN A 348 -16.14 2.94 -26.08
N ALA A 349 -15.33 2.25 -26.89
CA ALA A 349 -15.66 1.92 -28.28
C ALA A 349 -16.86 0.95 -28.38
N ALA A 350 -17.02 0.03 -27.43
CA ALA A 350 -18.18 -0.85 -27.39
C ALA A 350 -19.48 -0.05 -27.15
N SER A 351 -19.45 0.95 -26.26
CA SER A 351 -20.59 1.85 -26.01
C SER A 351 -20.84 2.89 -27.10
N MET A 352 -19.81 3.27 -27.86
CA MET A 352 -19.90 4.32 -28.89
C MET A 352 -20.50 3.77 -30.18
N THR A 353 -21.83 3.71 -30.27
CA THR A 353 -22.52 3.31 -31.51
C THR A 353 -22.60 4.45 -32.54
N GLU A 354 -22.45 5.68 -32.08
CA GLU A 354 -22.73 6.90 -32.85
C GLU A 354 -21.64 7.95 -32.64
N PHE A 355 -21.26 8.60 -33.73
CA PHE A 355 -20.27 9.67 -33.75
C PHE A 355 -20.91 10.96 -34.24
N HIS A 356 -20.69 12.04 -33.51
CA HIS A 356 -21.18 13.36 -33.87
C HIS A 356 -20.01 14.20 -34.40
N TRP A 357 -20.14 14.72 -35.62
CA TRP A 357 -19.16 15.62 -36.24
C TRP A 357 -19.87 16.77 -36.94
N LEU A 358 -19.48 18.01 -36.59
CA LEU A 358 -20.06 19.25 -37.13
C LEU A 358 -21.60 19.27 -37.12
N GLY A 359 -22.22 18.75 -36.05
CA GLY A 359 -23.69 18.70 -35.90
C GLY A 359 -24.37 17.54 -36.61
N HIS A 360 -23.66 16.73 -37.39
CA HIS A 360 -24.19 15.53 -38.05
C HIS A 360 -23.89 14.26 -37.25
N ARG A 361 -24.82 13.30 -37.28
CA ARG A 361 -24.74 12.02 -36.56
C ARG A 361 -24.44 10.89 -37.54
N PHE A 362 -23.32 10.21 -37.33
CA PHE A 362 -22.85 9.10 -38.14
C PHE A 362 -22.90 7.79 -37.33
N PRO A 363 -23.69 6.78 -37.74
CA PRO A 363 -23.65 5.48 -37.11
C PRO A 363 -22.36 4.75 -37.49
N ILE A 364 -21.64 4.21 -36.50
CA ILE A 364 -20.41 3.47 -36.75
C ILE A 364 -20.64 2.02 -36.39
N SER A 365 -20.80 1.16 -37.39
CA SER A 365 -21.00 -0.29 -37.17
C SER A 365 -19.69 -1.03 -36.90
N ASN A 366 -18.56 -0.56 -37.45
CA ASN A 366 -17.29 -1.27 -37.36
C ASN A 366 -16.54 -0.95 -36.06
N PRO A 367 -16.26 -1.96 -35.20
CA PRO A 367 -15.61 -1.75 -33.90
C PRO A 367 -14.18 -1.23 -34.03
N LYS A 368 -13.43 -1.59 -35.09
CA LYS A 368 -12.06 -1.11 -35.28
C LYS A 368 -12.01 0.40 -35.53
N THR A 369 -12.97 0.91 -36.30
CA THR A 369 -13.07 2.33 -36.61
C THR A 369 -13.40 3.16 -35.37
N ARG A 370 -14.24 2.64 -34.47
CA ARG A 370 -14.56 3.29 -33.17
C ARG A 370 -13.32 3.44 -32.30
N VAL A 371 -12.50 2.38 -32.18
CA VAL A 371 -11.24 2.43 -31.42
C VAL A 371 -10.26 3.43 -32.04
N SER A 372 -10.15 3.50 -33.37
CA SER A 372 -9.27 4.47 -34.04
C SER A 372 -9.71 5.92 -33.86
N ILE A 373 -11.03 6.19 -33.86
CA ILE A 373 -11.56 7.53 -33.59
C ILE A 373 -11.22 7.97 -32.17
N LEU A 374 -11.39 7.09 -31.18
CA LEU A 374 -11.02 7.37 -29.79
C LEU A 374 -9.51 7.51 -29.56
N LYS A 375 -8.67 6.98 -30.45
CA LYS A 375 -7.21 7.20 -30.41
C LYS A 375 -6.79 8.57 -30.95
N GLY A 376 -7.60 9.17 -31.83
CA GLY A 376 -7.31 10.44 -32.48
C GLY A 376 -7.93 11.67 -31.79
N GLN A 377 -8.79 11.45 -30.79
CA GLN A 377 -9.29 12.47 -29.85
C GLN A 377 -8.31 12.60 -28.69
#